data_AF-A0A971J608-F1
#
_entry.id   AF-A0A971J608-F1
#
_cell.length_a   1.000
_cell.length_b   1.000
_cell.length_c   1.000
_cell.angle_alpha   90.00
_cell.angle_beta   90.00
_cell.angle_gamma   90.00
#
_symmetry.space_group_name_H-M   'P 1'
#
loop_
_entity.id
_entity.type
_entity.pdbx_description
1 polymer ?
#
loop_
_entity_poly.entity_id
_entity_poly.type
_entity_poly.pdbx_seq_one_letter_code
_entity_poly.pdbx_strand_id
1 'polypeptide(L)'
;MGDYQLHGAILRRRTTKAPYERTPQFAEALKSYQKECVRRNYSEQGMRTRIYRAQLFIDYLDDCGTTSLSLLTTQHLSGYIRTIAGYHKKSISAILTTLRSFLRFLYLNCYHEKDLSSDVPKLKQPHFPKIQSAWKPEDVKRVLESVDRGNPNGKRDYAILLMVARLGMRVQDIKEIR
;
A
#
# COMPACT_ATOMS: atom_id res chain seq x y z
N MET A 1 -2.45 24.82 -10.72
CA MET A 1 -1.89 24.17 -11.92
C MET A 1 -2.01 22.67 -11.72
N GLY A 2 -2.64 21.94 -12.64
CA GLY A 2 -3.02 20.54 -12.45
C GLY A 2 -1.84 19.56 -12.63
N ASP A 3 -1.95 18.36 -12.04
CA ASP A 3 -0.92 17.31 -12.10
C ASP A 3 -0.46 17.00 -13.56
N TYR A 4 -1.37 17.10 -14.53
CA TYR A 4 -1.07 16.92 -15.96
C TYR A 4 -0.08 17.95 -16.51
N GLN A 5 -0.22 19.23 -16.14
CA GLN A 5 0.70 20.30 -16.58
C GLN A 5 2.10 20.16 -15.97
N LEU A 6 2.23 19.53 -14.79
CA LEU A 6 3.49 19.41 -14.07
C LEU A 6 4.25 18.13 -14.42
N HIS A 7 3.54 17.06 -14.78
CA HIS A 7 4.13 15.72 -14.90
C HIS A 7 3.77 15.00 -16.20
N GLY A 8 2.93 15.58 -17.06
CA GLY A 8 2.47 14.92 -18.29
C GLY A 8 1.61 13.68 -18.03
N ALA A 9 1.19 13.44 -16.79
CA ALA A 9 0.42 12.27 -16.36
C ALA A 9 -0.64 12.67 -15.33
N ILE A 10 -1.85 12.12 -15.47
CA ILE A 10 -2.92 12.30 -14.49
C ILE A 10 -2.81 11.17 -13.48
N LEU A 11 -2.30 11.48 -12.28
CA LEU A 11 -2.32 10.50 -11.20
C LEU A 11 -3.77 10.19 -10.82
N ARG A 12 -4.26 9.01 -11.19
CA ARG A 12 -5.55 8.50 -10.73
C ARG A 12 -5.46 8.16 -9.24
N ARG A 13 -5.54 9.19 -8.39
CA ARG A 13 -5.61 9.05 -6.94
C ARG A 13 -6.95 8.40 -6.60
N ARG A 14 -6.91 7.08 -6.38
CA ARG A 14 -7.99 6.26 -5.80
C ARG A 14 -9.26 6.30 -6.67
N THR A 15 -9.40 5.35 -7.60
CA THR A 15 -10.68 5.08 -8.27
C THR A 15 -11.72 4.66 -7.24
N THR A 16 -12.56 5.60 -6.80
CA THR A 16 -13.62 5.33 -5.82
C THR A 16 -14.91 4.81 -6.42
N LYS A 17 -15.13 4.81 -7.73
CA LYS A 17 -16.35 4.23 -8.34
C LYS A 17 -16.10 3.70 -9.77
N ALA A 18 -16.83 2.64 -10.12
CA ALA A 18 -16.93 1.92 -11.41
C ALA A 18 -15.80 0.91 -11.75
N PRO A 19 -16.14 -0.25 -12.38
CA PRO A 19 -15.18 -1.29 -12.70
C PRO A 19 -14.23 -0.77 -13.79
N TYR A 20 -13.03 -0.41 -13.37
CA TYR A 20 -11.98 0.00 -14.27
C TYR A 20 -11.46 -1.24 -15.01
N GLU A 21 -11.78 -1.35 -16.30
CA GLU A 21 -11.12 -2.29 -17.23
C GLU A 21 -9.68 -1.82 -17.44
N ARG A 22 -8.78 -2.30 -16.58
CA ARG A 22 -7.37 -1.90 -16.56
C ARG A 22 -6.65 -2.41 -17.80
N THR A 23 -6.05 -1.46 -18.54
CA THR A 23 -4.89 -1.61 -19.44
C THR A 23 -4.69 -3.05 -19.92
N PRO A 24 -5.51 -3.53 -20.88
CA PRO A 24 -5.51 -4.93 -21.27
C PRO A 24 -4.13 -5.43 -21.69
N GLN A 25 -3.26 -4.56 -22.20
CA GLN A 25 -1.89 -4.91 -22.59
C GLN A 25 -1.00 -5.39 -21.42
N PHE A 26 -1.34 -5.06 -20.17
CA PHE A 26 -0.56 -5.44 -18.98
C PHE A 26 -1.29 -6.43 -18.06
N ALA A 27 -2.50 -6.86 -18.43
CA ALA A 27 -3.35 -7.72 -17.60
C ALA A 27 -2.65 -9.03 -17.21
N GLU A 28 -1.97 -9.68 -18.15
CA GLU A 28 -1.27 -10.94 -17.89
C GLU A 28 -0.09 -10.77 -16.92
N ALA A 29 0.69 -9.68 -17.06
CA ALA A 29 1.79 -9.39 -16.15
C ALA A 29 1.30 -9.15 -14.72
N LEU A 30 0.19 -8.44 -14.55
CA LEU A 30 -0.43 -8.20 -13.24
C LEU A 30 -0.98 -9.49 -12.62
N LYS A 31 -1.61 -10.36 -13.43
CA LYS A 31 -2.10 -11.68 -12.99
C LYS A 31 -0.95 -12.59 -12.55
N SER A 32 0.14 -12.60 -13.31
CA SER A 32 1.36 -13.33 -12.95
C SER A 32 2.02 -12.77 -11.70
N TYR A 33 2.03 -11.44 -11.50
CA TYR A 33 2.53 -10.83 -10.28
C TYR A 33 1.68 -11.18 -9.05
N GLN A 34 0.35 -11.27 -9.21
CA GLN A 34 -0.53 -11.74 -8.15
C GLN A 34 -0.21 -13.18 -7.76
N LYS A 35 -0.04 -14.09 -8.74
CA LYS A 35 0.39 -15.48 -8.48
C LYS A 35 1.73 -15.54 -7.76
N GLU A 36 2.69 -14.71 -8.16
CA GLU A 36 3.99 -14.60 -7.48
C GLU A 36 3.83 -14.12 -6.03
N CYS A 37 2.93 -13.16 -5.77
CA CYS A 37 2.67 -12.70 -4.41
C CYS A 37 2.08 -13.79 -3.52
N VAL A 38 1.20 -14.64 -4.07
CA VAL A 38 0.69 -15.84 -3.38
C VAL A 38 1.82 -16.82 -3.12
N ARG A 39 2.65 -17.12 -4.13
CA ARG A 39 3.80 -18.04 -4.02
C ARG A 39 4.81 -17.61 -2.95
N ARG A 40 4.96 -16.30 -2.74
CA ARG A 40 5.82 -15.72 -1.70
C ARG A 40 5.18 -15.69 -0.31
N ASN A 41 3.99 -16.27 -0.13
CA ASN A 41 3.26 -16.32 1.14
C ASN A 41 3.06 -14.95 1.79
N TYR A 42 2.76 -13.91 1.00
CA TYR A 42 2.32 -12.64 1.58
C TYR A 42 0.92 -12.78 2.19
N SER A 43 0.68 -12.10 3.31
CA SER A 43 -0.68 -11.96 3.85
C SER A 43 -1.62 -11.31 2.83
N GLU A 44 -2.92 -11.59 2.93
CA GLU A 44 -3.93 -11.05 2.00
C GLU A 44 -3.86 -9.50 1.92
N GLN A 45 -3.80 -8.83 3.07
CA GLN A 45 -3.66 -7.38 3.15
C GLN A 45 -2.35 -6.88 2.50
N GLY A 46 -1.26 -7.61 2.72
CA GLY A 46 0.05 -7.30 2.14
C GLY A 46 0.06 -7.44 0.61
N MET A 47 -0.51 -8.53 0.11
CA MET A 47 -0.70 -8.80 -1.31
C MET A 47 -1.58 -7.74 -1.97
N ARG A 48 -2.75 -7.44 -1.40
CA ARG A 48 -3.67 -6.39 -1.90
C ARG A 48 -2.97 -5.04 -2.03
N THR A 49 -2.19 -4.66 -1.02
CA THR A 49 -1.43 -3.40 -1.03
C THR A 49 -0.36 -3.37 -2.12
N ARG A 50 0.35 -4.49 -2.33
CA ARG A 50 1.39 -4.60 -3.36
C ARG A 50 0.80 -4.55 -4.77
N ILE A 51 -0.25 -5.33 -5.02
CA ILE A 51 -0.94 -5.37 -6.31
C ILE A 51 -1.50 -3.98 -6.63
N TYR A 52 -2.16 -3.33 -5.69
CA TYR A 52 -2.70 -1.98 -5.89
C TYR A 52 -1.63 -0.97 -6.32
N ARG A 53 -0.46 -0.98 -5.67
CA ARG A 53 0.65 -0.07 -6.03
C ARG A 53 1.30 -0.43 -7.36
N ALA A 54 1.40 -1.71 -7.70
CA ALA A 54 1.88 -2.15 -9.01
C ALA A 54 0.92 -1.67 -10.11
N GLN A 55 -0.40 -1.79 -9.87
CA GLN A 55 -1.40 -1.28 -10.80
C GLN A 55 -1.30 0.23 -11.00
N LEU A 56 -1.10 1.02 -9.93
CA LEU A 56 -0.90 2.47 -10.08
C LEU A 56 0.31 2.83 -10.96
N PHE A 57 1.38 2.03 -10.90
CA PHE A 57 2.53 2.20 -11.76
C PHE A 57 2.21 1.82 -13.21
N ILE A 58 1.50 0.72 -13.43
CA ILE A 58 1.03 0.32 -14.76
C ILE A 58 0.10 1.36 -15.38
N ASP A 59 -0.83 1.92 -14.60
CA ASP A 59 -1.74 2.98 -15.05
C ASP A 59 -0.94 4.23 -15.48
N TYR A 60 0.13 4.57 -14.74
CA TYR A 60 1.04 5.64 -15.14
C TYR A 60 1.78 5.35 -16.46
N LEU A 61 2.20 4.10 -16.69
CA LEU A 61 2.86 3.71 -17.94
C LEU A 61 1.89 3.82 -19.14
N ASP A 62 0.63 3.43 -18.95
CA ASP A 62 -0.42 3.56 -19.96
C ASP A 62 -0.70 5.03 -20.29
N ASP A 63 -0.80 5.89 -19.28
CA ASP A 63 -0.95 7.35 -19.47
C ASP A 63 0.27 7.95 -20.21
N CYS A 64 1.47 7.36 -20.09
CA CYS A 64 2.66 7.73 -20.85
C CYS A 64 2.71 7.12 -22.27
N GLY A 65 1.71 6.33 -22.69
CA GLY A 65 1.66 5.67 -23.99
C GLY A 65 2.58 4.45 -24.13
N THR A 66 3.05 3.87 -23.02
CA THR A 66 3.87 2.66 -23.06
C THR A 66 2.99 1.45 -23.41
N THR A 67 3.33 0.78 -24.52
CA THR A 67 2.57 -0.38 -25.03
C THR A 67 3.06 -1.72 -24.52
N SER A 68 4.32 -1.80 -24.05
CA SER A 68 4.96 -3.03 -23.59
C SER A 68 5.90 -2.78 -22.41
N LEU A 69 5.96 -3.74 -21.48
CA LEU A 69 6.89 -3.71 -20.34
C LEU A 69 8.36 -3.87 -20.77
N SER A 70 8.62 -4.40 -21.97
CA SER A 70 9.96 -4.48 -22.53
C SER A 70 10.54 -3.11 -22.87
N LEU A 71 9.70 -2.10 -23.11
CA LEU A 71 10.10 -0.73 -23.46
C LEU A 71 10.30 0.17 -22.24
N LEU A 72 10.25 -0.39 -21.03
CA LEU A 72 10.40 0.37 -19.80
C LEU A 72 11.81 0.98 -19.71
N THR A 73 11.88 2.25 -19.34
CA THR A 73 13.13 3.01 -19.24
C THR A 73 13.26 3.65 -17.87
N THR A 74 14.48 4.06 -17.51
CA THR A 74 14.76 4.82 -16.29
C THR A 74 14.07 6.19 -16.28
N GLN A 75 13.73 6.74 -17.45
CA GLN A 75 12.93 7.96 -17.58
C GLN A 75 11.49 7.74 -17.11
N HIS A 76 10.85 6.62 -17.46
CA HIS A 76 9.54 6.27 -16.94
C HIS A 76 9.55 6.11 -15.41
N LEU A 77 10.60 5.47 -14.86
CA LEU A 77 10.77 5.36 -13.40
C LEU A 77 10.91 6.71 -12.73
N SER A 78 11.78 7.56 -13.25
CA SER A 78 12.03 8.91 -12.71
C SER A 78 10.79 9.78 -12.76
N GLY A 79 10.03 9.69 -13.86
CA GLY A 79 8.75 10.38 -14.01
C GLY A 79 7.74 9.87 -12.97
N TYR A 80 7.58 8.56 -12.80
CA TYR A 80 6.68 8.01 -11.79
C TYR A 80 7.08 8.42 -10.36
N ILE A 81 8.36 8.40 -10.02
CA ILE A 81 8.86 8.81 -8.70
C ILE A 81 8.53 10.29 -8.42
N ARG A 82 8.61 11.16 -9.44
CA ARG A 82 8.22 12.56 -9.32
C ARG A 82 6.74 12.71 -8.96
N THR A 83 5.89 11.85 -9.52
CA THR A 83 4.44 11.91 -9.26
C THR A 83 4.07 11.60 -7.80
N ILE A 84 4.87 10.78 -7.11
CA ILE A 84 4.64 10.42 -5.69
C ILE A 84 5.41 11.31 -4.70
N ALA A 85 6.20 12.28 -5.17
CA ALA A 85 7.07 13.10 -4.32
C ALA A 85 6.31 13.95 -3.28
N GLY A 86 5.04 14.27 -3.55
CA GLY A 86 4.16 14.99 -2.61
C GLY A 86 3.60 14.15 -1.45
N TYR A 87 3.85 12.84 -1.42
CA TYR A 87 3.32 11.97 -0.37
C TYR A 87 4.15 12.01 0.91
N HIS A 88 3.54 11.58 2.01
CA HIS A 88 4.27 11.38 3.26
C HIS A 88 5.43 10.40 3.06
N LYS A 89 6.60 10.69 3.66
CA LYS A 89 7.85 9.93 3.44
C LYS A 89 7.70 8.41 3.67
N LYS A 90 6.91 8.00 4.67
CA LYS A 90 6.61 6.58 4.94
C LYS A 90 5.87 5.91 3.76
N SER A 91 4.94 6.63 3.15
CA SER A 91 4.20 6.16 1.98
C SER A 91 5.13 6.05 0.77
N ILE A 92 5.96 7.07 0.52
CA ILE A 92 6.97 7.03 -0.55
C ILE A 92 7.88 5.80 -0.39
N SER A 93 8.47 5.61 0.80
CA SER A 93 9.33 4.44 1.08
C SER A 93 8.63 3.11 0.80
N ALA A 94 7.36 2.99 1.21
CA ALA A 94 6.57 1.79 0.97
C ALA A 94 6.26 1.59 -0.53
N ILE A 95 5.95 2.65 -1.27
CA ILE A 95 5.72 2.61 -2.73
C ILE A 95 7.01 2.20 -3.46
N LEU A 96 8.14 2.84 -3.18
CA LEU A 96 9.43 2.51 -3.77
C LEU A 96 9.85 1.06 -3.48
N THR A 97 9.54 0.56 -2.29
CA THR A 97 9.78 -0.85 -1.94
C THR A 97 8.93 -1.81 -2.76
N THR A 98 7.65 -1.50 -2.96
CA THR A 98 6.79 -2.29 -3.85
C THR A 98 7.26 -2.21 -5.29
N LEU A 99 7.62 -1.02 -5.78
CA LEU A 99 8.11 -0.80 -7.14
C LEU A 99 9.35 -1.65 -7.43
N ARG A 100 10.35 -1.64 -6.53
CA ARG A 100 11.53 -2.52 -6.65
C ARG A 100 11.16 -3.99 -6.74
N SER A 101 10.26 -4.44 -5.87
CA SER A 101 9.79 -5.83 -5.87
C SER A 101 9.08 -6.20 -7.18
N PHE A 102 8.34 -5.28 -7.77
CA PHE A 102 7.63 -5.49 -9.02
C PHE A 102 8.59 -5.51 -10.21
N LEU A 103 9.51 -4.55 -10.31
CA LEU A 103 10.52 -4.50 -11.38
C LEU A 103 11.43 -5.75 -11.35
N ARG A 104 11.84 -6.20 -10.16
CA ARG A 104 12.59 -7.45 -10.02
C ARG A 104 11.79 -8.66 -10.49
N PHE A 105 10.47 -8.69 -10.24
CA PHE A 105 9.59 -9.72 -10.77
C PHE A 105 9.52 -9.69 -12.31
N LEU A 106 9.41 -8.49 -12.91
CA LEU A 106 9.38 -8.35 -14.38
C LEU A 106 10.64 -8.91 -15.01
N TYR A 107 11.81 -8.60 -14.45
CA TYR A 107 13.09 -9.15 -14.90
C TYR A 107 13.16 -10.68 -14.77
N LEU A 108 12.83 -11.22 -13.59
CA LEU A 108 12.91 -12.66 -13.32
C LEU A 108 11.93 -13.51 -14.16
N ASN A 109 10.86 -12.90 -14.68
CA ASN A 109 9.86 -13.57 -15.52
C ASN A 109 9.96 -13.13 -16.98
N CYS A 110 11.09 -12.53 -17.38
CA CYS A 110 11.39 -12.15 -18.77
C CYS A 110 10.40 -11.14 -19.40
N TYR A 111 9.67 -10.36 -18.60
CA TYR A 111 8.86 -9.23 -19.09
C TYR A 111 9.72 -8.01 -19.45
N HIS A 112 10.95 -7.93 -18.90
CA HIS A 112 11.95 -6.94 -19.24
C HIS A 112 13.34 -7.58 -19.22
N GLU A 113 14.21 -7.21 -20.16
CA GLU A 113 15.53 -7.83 -20.33
C GLU A 113 16.50 -7.49 -19.19
N LYS A 114 16.36 -6.29 -18.60
CA LYS A 114 17.25 -5.77 -17.56
C LYS A 114 16.57 -5.70 -16.19
N ASP A 115 17.35 -5.79 -15.12
CA ASP A 115 16.82 -5.53 -13.79
C ASP A 115 16.84 -4.04 -13.48
N LEU A 116 15.69 -3.38 -13.64
CA LEU A 116 15.53 -1.96 -13.32
C LEU A 116 15.26 -1.70 -11.83
N SER A 117 15.24 -2.73 -10.98
CA SER A 117 14.97 -2.56 -9.55
C SER A 117 16.09 -1.81 -8.81
N SER A 118 17.31 -1.82 -9.34
CA SER A 118 18.44 -1.03 -8.81
C SER A 118 18.34 0.46 -9.11
N ASP A 119 17.62 0.85 -10.17
CA ASP A 119 17.46 2.26 -10.57
C ASP A 119 16.46 3.01 -9.67
N VAL A 120 15.68 2.27 -8.86
CA VAL A 120 14.74 2.85 -7.91
C VAL A 120 15.50 3.30 -6.65
N PRO A 121 15.43 4.59 -6.29
CA PRO A 121 16.14 5.11 -5.13
C PRO A 121 15.65 4.47 -3.84
N LYS A 122 16.58 4.27 -2.90
CA LYS A 122 16.26 3.86 -1.53
C LYS A 122 16.14 5.11 -0.66
N LEU A 123 14.93 5.38 -0.19
CA LEU A 123 14.72 6.45 0.78
C LEU A 123 15.27 6.00 2.15
N LYS A 124 16.44 6.51 2.53
CA LYS A 124 16.96 6.33 3.89
C LYS A 124 16.09 7.14 4.85
N GLN A 125 15.24 6.45 5.60
CA GLN A 125 14.51 7.05 6.69
C GLN A 125 15.22 6.70 8.00
N PRO A 126 15.73 7.67 8.77
CA PRO A 126 16.13 7.39 10.14
C PRO A 126 14.90 6.88 10.89
N HIS A 127 14.99 5.65 11.36
CA HIS A 127 13.94 5.02 12.15
C HIS A 127 13.98 5.65 13.54
N PHE A 128 13.25 6.75 13.71
CA PHE A 128 12.84 7.19 15.03
C PHE A 128 11.52 6.47 15.32
N PRO A 129 11.53 5.37 16.10
CA PRO A 129 10.27 4.83 16.57
C PRO A 129 9.62 5.97 17.34
N LYS A 130 8.47 6.45 16.83
CA LYS A 130 7.64 7.33 17.63
C LYS A 130 7.35 6.53 18.88
N ILE A 131 7.84 6.99 20.04
CA ILE A 131 7.47 6.38 21.32
C ILE A 131 5.95 6.40 21.30
N GLN A 132 5.34 5.22 21.30
CA GLN A 132 3.90 5.14 21.35
C GLN A 132 3.50 5.85 22.63
N SER A 133 2.59 6.84 22.52
CA SER A 133 2.05 7.51 23.69
C SER A 133 1.40 6.44 24.55
N ALA A 134 2.10 5.98 25.59
CA ALA A 134 1.49 5.13 26.60
C ALA A 134 0.39 5.96 27.25
N TRP A 135 -0.84 5.49 27.16
CA TRP A 135 -1.97 6.16 27.80
C TRP A 135 -1.80 6.05 29.31
N LYS A 136 -2.08 7.13 30.04
CA LYS A 136 -2.07 7.07 31.50
C LYS A 136 -3.20 6.16 31.97
N PRO A 137 -3.05 5.42 33.07
CA PRO A 137 -4.11 4.57 33.61
C PRO A 137 -5.44 5.31 33.81
N GLU A 138 -5.39 6.58 34.18
CA GLU A 138 -6.54 7.45 34.37
C GLU A 138 -7.26 7.76 33.05
N ASP A 139 -6.52 7.92 31.95
CA ASP A 139 -7.09 8.15 30.61
C ASP A 139 -7.83 6.89 30.13
N VAL A 140 -7.21 5.72 30.33
CA VAL A 140 -7.83 4.43 29.99
C VAL A 140 -9.11 4.21 30.80
N LYS A 141 -9.08 4.50 32.11
CA LYS A 141 -10.25 4.39 32.99
C LYS A 141 -11.38 5.31 32.53
N ARG A 142 -11.08 6.58 32.21
CA ARG A 142 -12.07 7.53 31.69
C ARG A 142 -12.72 7.06 30.39
N VAL A 143 -11.95 6.49 29.46
CA VAL A 143 -12.50 5.91 28.23
C VAL A 143 -13.44 4.74 28.53
N LEU A 144 -13.03 3.82 29.40
CA LEU A 144 -13.86 2.67 29.78
C LEU A 144 -15.16 3.10 30.49
N GLU A 145 -15.11 4.10 31.36
CA GLU A 145 -16.27 4.64 32.08
C GLU A 145 -17.24 5.40 31.17
N SER A 146 -16.77 5.96 30.05
CA SER A 146 -17.61 6.69 29.10
C SER A 146 -18.57 5.81 28.29
N VAL A 147 -18.38 4.48 28.32
CA VAL A 147 -19.24 3.55 27.58
C VAL A 147 -20.52 3.27 28.34
N ASP A 148 -21.66 3.65 27.78
CA ASP A 148 -22.98 3.27 28.29
C ASP A 148 -23.19 1.75 28.15
N ARG A 149 -23.26 1.05 29.28
CA ARG A 149 -23.45 -0.41 29.35
C ARG A 149 -24.92 -0.82 29.51
N GLY A 150 -25.85 0.14 29.41
CA GLY A 150 -27.29 -0.09 29.51
C GLY A 150 -27.88 -0.88 28.34
N ASN A 151 -27.18 -0.94 27.21
CA ASN A 151 -27.61 -1.65 26.01
C ASN A 151 -26.60 -2.73 25.56
N PRO A 152 -27.03 -3.73 24.76
CA PRO A 152 -26.16 -4.82 24.31
C PRO A 152 -24.91 -4.36 23.53
N ASN A 153 -25.02 -3.31 22.71
CA ASN A 153 -23.89 -2.79 21.93
C ASN A 153 -22.82 -2.19 22.84
N GLY A 154 -23.23 -1.41 23.84
CA GLY A 154 -22.29 -0.80 24.78
C GLY A 154 -21.57 -1.81 25.67
N LYS A 155 -22.24 -2.91 26.08
CA LYS A 155 -21.56 -4.02 26.77
C LYS A 155 -20.47 -4.66 25.89
N ARG A 156 -20.76 -4.86 24.61
CA ARG A 156 -19.79 -5.38 23.63
C ARG A 156 -18.62 -4.43 23.45
N ASP A 157 -18.89 -3.15 23.23
CA ASP A 157 -17.85 -2.14 22.98
C ASP A 157 -16.95 -1.96 24.21
N TYR A 158 -17.53 -2.00 25.43
CA TYR A 158 -16.79 -2.03 26.69
C TYR A 158 -15.87 -3.27 26.77
N ALA A 159 -16.37 -4.46 26.45
CA ALA A 159 -15.57 -5.68 26.48
C ALA A 159 -14.40 -5.63 25.48
N ILE A 160 -14.62 -5.12 24.26
CA ILE A 160 -13.56 -4.91 23.25
C ILE A 160 -12.49 -3.96 23.81
N LEU A 161 -12.89 -2.80 24.33
CA LEU A 161 -11.95 -1.83 24.90
C LEU A 161 -11.20 -2.41 26.10
N LEU A 162 -11.87 -3.19 26.95
CA LEU A 162 -11.26 -3.85 28.10
C LEU A 162 -10.19 -4.87 27.66
N MET A 163 -10.47 -5.68 26.64
CA MET A 163 -9.49 -6.63 26.08
C MET A 163 -8.27 -5.92 25.49
N VAL A 164 -8.48 -4.83 24.75
CA VAL A 164 -7.37 -3.99 24.23
C VAL A 164 -6.54 -3.43 25.39
N ALA A 165 -7.19 -2.86 26.41
CA ALA A 165 -6.52 -2.18 27.51
C ALA A 165 -5.78 -3.11 28.47
N ARG A 166 -6.34 -4.29 28.77
CA ARG A 166 -5.79 -5.23 29.76
C ARG A 166 -4.87 -6.28 29.16
N LEU A 167 -5.18 -6.75 27.95
CA LEU A 167 -4.48 -7.88 27.32
C LEU A 167 -3.60 -7.43 26.16
N GLY A 168 -3.72 -6.19 25.68
CA GLY A 168 -2.96 -5.69 24.54
C GLY A 168 -3.30 -6.40 23.23
N MET A 169 -4.48 -7.01 23.14
CA MET A 169 -4.91 -7.76 21.95
C MET A 169 -5.09 -6.83 20.75
N ARG A 170 -4.69 -7.29 19.56
CA ARG A 170 -4.96 -6.53 18.34
C ARG A 170 -6.42 -6.72 17.94
N VAL A 171 -6.93 -5.74 17.20
CA VAL A 171 -8.32 -5.71 16.74
C VAL A 171 -8.69 -6.98 15.94
N GLN A 172 -7.76 -7.51 15.14
CA GLN A 172 -8.02 -8.73 14.37
C GLN A 172 -8.16 -9.95 15.29
N ASP A 173 -7.29 -10.08 16.30
CA ASP A 173 -7.34 -11.17 17.27
C ASP A 173 -8.67 -11.15 18.03
N ILE A 174 -9.14 -9.96 18.45
CA ILE A 174 -10.43 -9.79 19.13
C ILE A 174 -11.61 -10.24 18.26
N LYS A 175 -11.54 -9.98 16.95
CA LYS A 175 -12.59 -10.39 16.01
C LYS A 175 -12.65 -11.90 15.79
N GLU A 176 -11.54 -12.61 16.00
CA GLU A 176 -11.42 -14.04 15.77
C GLU A 176 -11.69 -14.89 17.03
N ILE A 177 -11.91 -14.25 18.19
CA ILE A 177 -12.35 -14.92 19.41
C ILE A 177 -13.69 -15.61 19.14
N ARG A 178 -13.75 -16.91 19.42
CA ARG A 178 -14.94 -17.75 19.33
C ARG A 178 -15.58 -17.95 20.68
#